data_AF-A0A453QVG2-F1
#
_entry.id   AF-A0A453QVG2-F1
#
_cell.length_a   1.000
_cell.length_b   1.000
_cell.length_c   1.000
_cell.angle_alpha   90.00
_cell.angle_beta   90.00
_cell.angle_gamma   90.00
#
_symmetry.space_group_name_H-M   'P 1'
#
loop_
_entity.id
_entity.type
_entity.pdbx_description
1 polymer ?
#
loop_
_entity_poly.entity_id
_entity_poly.type
_entity_poly.pdbx_seq_one_letter_code
_entity_poly.pdbx_strand_id
1 'polypeptide(L)'
;MAPPSVSRQVAEIAAEPDRAAAYACLLHLQRACADDPSAAADLAAASPSALLPLLLRDAAEDDEAVAASALKCLGFALYHPVLVSTISGSSTSW
;
A
#
# COMPACT_ATOMS: atom_id res chain seq x y z
N MET A 1 4.80 -12.97 22.30
CA MET A 1 3.93 -13.27 21.15
C MET A 1 4.72 -12.90 19.91
N ALA A 2 4.83 -13.78 18.91
CA ALA A 2 5.53 -13.40 17.67
C ALA A 2 4.70 -12.34 16.91
N PRO A 3 5.35 -11.37 16.24
CA PRO A 3 4.61 -10.40 15.42
C PRO A 3 3.82 -11.11 14.31
N PRO A 4 2.65 -10.59 13.91
CA PRO A 4 1.85 -11.16 12.83
C PRO A 4 2.60 -11.09 11.49
N SER A 5 2.38 -12.07 10.60
CA SER A 5 2.99 -12.07 9.26
C SER A 5 2.49 -10.87 8.44
N VAL A 6 3.33 -10.39 7.51
CA VAL A 6 2.99 -9.27 6.61
C VAL A 6 1.70 -9.54 5.83
N SER A 7 1.54 -10.77 5.32
CA SER A 7 0.33 -11.22 4.63
C SER A 7 -0.94 -11.11 5.46
N ARG A 8 -0.87 -11.45 6.75
CA ARG A 8 -2.00 -11.32 7.66
C ARG A 8 -2.33 -9.85 7.93
N GLN A 9 -1.31 -9.01 8.11
CA GLN A 9 -1.51 -7.58 8.31
C GLN A 9 -2.15 -6.92 7.09
N VAL A 10 -1.74 -7.28 5.87
CA VAL A 10 -2.38 -6.77 4.63
C VAL A 10 -3.85 -7.19 4.54
N ALA A 11 -4.19 -8.44 4.91
CA ALA A 11 -5.58 -8.90 4.91
C ALA A 11 -6.44 -8.16 5.95
N GLU A 12 -5.90 -7.89 7.13
CA GLU A 12 -6.56 -7.10 8.18
C GLU A 12 -6.78 -5.64 7.71
N ILE A 13 -5.79 -5.03 7.06
CA ILE A 13 -5.90 -3.70 6.46
C ILE A 13 -6.98 -3.66 5.36
N ALA A 14 -7.04 -4.68 4.50
CA ALA A 14 -8.04 -4.75 3.44
C ALA A 14 -9.48 -4.94 3.96
N ALA A 15 -9.63 -5.45 5.19
CA ALA A 15 -10.92 -5.61 5.85
C ALA A 15 -11.35 -4.38 6.67
N GLU A 16 -10.48 -3.38 6.83
CA GLU A 16 -10.79 -2.14 7.56
C GLU A 16 -11.81 -1.29 6.78
N PRO A 17 -13.02 -1.04 7.34
CA PRO A 17 -14.07 -0.29 6.66
C PRO A 17 -13.74 1.20 6.49
N ASP A 18 -12.95 1.79 7.39
CA ASP A 18 -12.51 3.18 7.26
C ASP A 18 -11.28 3.27 6.33
N ARG A 19 -11.48 3.83 5.14
CA ARG A 19 -10.41 3.95 4.13
C ARG A 19 -9.19 4.74 4.62
N ALA A 20 -9.41 5.82 5.37
CA ALA A 20 -8.30 6.64 5.86
C ALA A 20 -7.50 5.87 6.92
N ALA A 21 -8.18 5.14 7.81
CA ALA A 21 -7.54 4.24 8.78
C ALA A 21 -6.80 3.09 8.10
N ALA A 22 -7.41 2.47 7.08
CA ALA A 22 -6.78 1.41 6.29
C ALA A 22 -5.47 1.90 5.66
N TYR A 23 -5.47 3.08 5.02
CA TYR A 23 -4.26 3.65 4.45
C TYR A 23 -3.24 4.08 5.51
N ALA A 24 -3.66 4.58 6.66
CA ALA A 24 -2.74 4.88 7.77
C ALA A 24 -2.01 3.61 8.25
N CYS A 25 -2.73 2.50 8.40
CA CYS A 25 -2.16 1.20 8.75
C CYS A 25 -1.23 0.67 7.65
N LEU A 26 -1.61 0.80 6.37
CA LEU A 26 -0.75 0.45 5.25
C LEU A 26 0.56 1.24 5.24
N LEU A 27 0.49 2.55 5.46
CA LEU A 27 1.68 3.40 5.53
C LEU A 27 2.60 3.02 6.68
N HIS A 28 2.02 2.63 7.83
CA HIS A 28 2.80 2.13 8.95
C HIS A 28 3.53 0.84 8.60
N LEU A 29 2.84 -0.12 7.97
CA LEU A 29 3.43 -1.38 7.52
C LEU A 29 4.52 -1.16 6.46
N GLN A 30 4.28 -0.29 5.48
CA GLN A 30 5.24 0.13 4.47
C GLN A 30 6.54 0.67 5.09
N ARG A 31 6.41 1.54 6.10
CA ARG A 31 7.56 2.10 6.83
C ARG A 31 8.29 1.05 7.67
N ALA A 32 7.56 0.12 8.29
CA ALA A 32 8.16 -0.96 9.07
C ALA A 32 8.97 -1.92 8.18
N CYS A 33 8.55 -2.13 6.93
CA CYS A 33 9.27 -2.96 5.96
C CYS A 33 10.39 -2.21 5.21
N ALA A 34 10.52 -0.89 5.36
CA ALA A 34 11.38 -0.05 4.53
C ALA A 34 12.87 -0.46 4.53
N ASP A 35 13.35 -0.83 5.72
CA ASP A 35 14.76 -1.10 5.99
C ASP A 35 15.12 -2.60 5.85
N ASP A 36 14.12 -3.48 5.65
CA ASP A 36 14.29 -4.92 5.50
C ASP A 36 13.84 -5.37 4.09
N PRO A 37 14.78 -5.71 3.19
CA PRO A 37 14.47 -6.17 1.83
C PRO A 37 13.56 -7.40 1.79
N SER A 38 13.68 -8.31 2.76
CA SER A 38 12.83 -9.51 2.83
C SER A 38 11.40 -9.13 3.20
N ALA A 39 11.23 -8.28 4.22
CA ALA A 39 9.92 -7.81 4.63
C ALA A 39 9.25 -6.96 3.55
N ALA A 40 10.02 -6.17 2.80
CA ALA A 40 9.54 -5.42 1.64
C ALA A 40 9.07 -6.34 0.50
N ALA A 41 9.79 -7.43 0.24
CA ALA A 41 9.38 -8.43 -0.74
C ALA A 41 8.10 -9.18 -0.31
N ASP A 42 7.96 -9.52 0.97
CA ASP A 42 6.73 -10.11 1.51
C ASP A 42 5.55 -9.15 1.41
N LEU A 43 5.77 -7.87 1.69
CA LEU A 43 4.74 -6.83 1.51
C LEU A 43 4.35 -6.71 0.04
N ALA A 44 5.33 -6.75 -0.86
CA ALA A 44 5.08 -6.69 -2.28
C ALA A 44 4.25 -7.89 -2.77
N ALA A 45 4.58 -9.09 -2.33
CA ALA A 45 3.86 -10.32 -2.67
C ALA A 45 2.45 -10.39 -2.07
N ALA A 46 2.25 -9.81 -0.88
CA ALA A 46 0.94 -9.75 -0.23
C ALA A 46 0.05 -8.64 -0.78
N SER A 47 0.62 -7.62 -1.44
CA SER A 47 -0.13 -6.46 -1.92
C SER A 47 -0.98 -6.82 -3.14
N PRO A 48 -2.26 -6.44 -3.16
CA PRO A 48 -3.12 -6.68 -4.32
C PRO A 48 -2.65 -5.86 -5.53
N SER A 49 -2.68 -6.45 -6.72
CA SER A 49 -2.34 -5.76 -7.98
C SER A 49 -3.23 -4.53 -8.27
N ALA A 50 -4.42 -4.49 -7.68
CA ALA A 50 -5.35 -3.37 -7.75
C ALA A 50 -4.99 -2.19 -6.81
N LEU A 51 -3.96 -2.31 -5.97
CA LEU A 51 -3.61 -1.30 -4.97
C LEU A 51 -3.30 0.06 -5.63
N LEU A 52 -2.55 0.07 -6.72
CA LEU A 52 -2.19 1.34 -7.38
C LEU A 52 -3.39 2.05 -8.04
N PRO A 53 -4.23 1.38 -8.85
CA PRO A 53 -5.48 1.97 -9.31
C PRO A 53 -6.37 2.51 -8.18
N LEU A 54 -6.43 1.80 -7.05
CA LEU A 54 -7.16 2.26 -5.85
C LEU A 54 -6.56 3.52 -5.25
N LEU A 55 -5.24 3.54 -5.01
CA LEU A 55 -4.55 4.71 -4.47
C LEU A 55 -4.69 5.94 -5.37
N LEU A 56 -4.65 5.76 -6.70
CA LEU A 56 -4.85 6.84 -7.66
C LEU A 56 -6.28 7.37 -7.66
N ARG A 57 -7.27 6.47 -7.58
CA ARG A 57 -8.68 6.85 -7.47
C ARG A 57 -8.93 7.63 -6.18
N ASP A 58 -8.48 7.10 -5.05
CA ASP A 58 -8.75 7.67 -3.74
C ASP A 58 -7.94 8.96 -3.48
N ALA A 59 -6.79 9.13 -4.16
CA ALA A 59 -6.06 10.40 -4.17
C ALA A 59 -6.82 11.55 -4.86
N ALA A 60 -7.82 11.24 -5.69
CA ALA A 60 -8.66 12.20 -6.39
C ALA A 60 -10.04 12.41 -5.74
N GLU A 61 -10.30 11.80 -4.57
CA GLU A 61 -11.53 12.01 -3.79
C GLU A 61 -11.54 13.38 -3.09
N ASP A 62 -12.74 13.90 -2.84
CA ASP A 62 -12.94 15.18 -2.12
C ASP A 62 -12.65 15.07 -0.62
N ASP A 63 -12.64 13.85 -0.07
CA ASP A 63 -12.27 13.60 1.31
C ASP A 63 -10.75 13.75 1.49
N GLU A 64 -10.34 14.90 2.04
CA GLU A 64 -8.93 15.25 2.26
C GLU A 64 -8.19 14.20 3.10
N ALA A 65 -8.85 13.56 4.08
CA ALA A 65 -8.21 12.57 4.93
C ALA A 65 -7.88 11.29 4.15
N VAL A 66 -8.81 10.84 3.31
CA VAL A 66 -8.61 9.70 2.41
C VAL A 66 -7.56 10.04 1.35
N ALA A 67 -7.70 11.17 0.67
CA ALA A 67 -6.81 11.59 -0.40
C ALA A 67 -5.36 11.76 0.10
N ALA A 68 -5.17 12.47 1.22
CA ALA A 68 -3.85 12.66 1.81
C ALA A 68 -3.22 11.34 2.27
N SER A 69 -4.01 10.39 2.76
CA SER A 69 -3.50 9.09 3.19
C SER A 69 -3.11 8.20 2.00
N ALA A 70 -3.94 8.17 0.96
CA ALA A 70 -3.64 7.48 -0.29
C ALA A 70 -2.36 8.03 -0.96
N LEU A 71 -2.21 9.36 -1.05
CA LEU A 71 -1.01 9.99 -1.60
C LEU A 71 0.27 9.66 -0.82
N LYS A 72 0.20 9.55 0.51
CA LYS A 72 1.36 9.14 1.33
C LYS A 72 1.76 7.69 1.04
N CYS A 73 0.79 6.78 0.96
CA CYS A 73 1.05 5.38 0.61
C CYS A 73 1.63 5.24 -0.81
N LEU A 74 1.11 6.01 -1.76
CA LEU A 74 1.59 6.05 -3.15
C LEU A 74 3.03 6.60 -3.22
N GLY A 75 3.28 7.75 -2.59
CA GLY A 75 4.61 8.35 -2.55
C GLY A 75 5.65 7.44 -1.95
N PHE A 76 5.29 6.69 -0.90
CA PHE A 76 6.19 5.69 -0.30
C PHE A 76 6.49 4.54 -1.27
N ALA A 77 5.46 3.97 -1.90
CA ALA A 77 5.62 2.87 -2.86
C ALA A 77 6.49 3.26 -4.06
N LEU A 78 6.40 4.51 -4.52
CA LEU A 78 7.21 5.03 -5.63
C LEU A 78 8.68 5.26 -5.26
N TYR A 79 8.98 5.60 -4.00
CA TYR A 79 10.34 5.92 -3.55
C TYR A 79 11.15 4.67 -3.17
N HIS A 80 10.49 3.56 -2.82
CA HIS A 80 11.16 2.29 -2.48
C HIS A 80 11.15 1.30 -3.66
N PRO A 81 12.32 0.99 -4.27
CA PRO A 81 12.41 0.20 -5.51
C PRO A 81 11.89 -1.23 -5.41
N VAL A 82 11.84 -1.80 -4.19
CA VAL A 82 11.26 -3.15 -3.94
C VAL A 82 9.72 -3.13 -4.02
N LEU A 83 9.08 -1.99 -3.79
CA LEU A 83 7.63 -1.83 -3.87
C LEU A 83 7.18 -1.36 -5.26
N VAL A 84 8.06 -0.73 -6.03
CA VAL A 84 7.80 -0.36 -7.44
C VAL A 84 7.48 -1.59 -8.30
N SER A 85 7.99 -2.78 -7.98
CA SER A 85 7.66 -4.02 -8.70
C SER A 85 6.22 -4.50 -8.48
N THR A 86 5.51 -4.00 -7.45
CA THR A 86 4.07 -4.22 -7.27
C THR A 86 3.21 -3.35 -8.19
N ILE A 87 3.81 -2.29 -8.73
CA ILE A 87 3.18 -1.34 -9.65
C ILE A 87 3.26 -1.93 -11.05
N SER A 88 2.41 -2.91 -11.33
CA SER A 88 2.18 -3.37 -12.71
C SER A 88 1.28 -2.36 -13.41
N GLY A 89 1.88 -1.43 -14.16
CA GLY A 89 1.14 -0.59 -15.08
C GLY A 89 0.56 -1.46 -16.20
N SER A 90 -0.76 -1.61 -16.27
CA SER A 90 -1.39 -2.11 -17.48
C SER A 90 -1.15 -1.07 -18.57
N SER A 91 -0.14 -1.30 -19.40
CA SER A 91 0.06 -0.51 -20.61
C SER A 91 -1.11 -0.83 -21.56
N THR A 92 -2.22 -0.11 -21.43
CA THR A 92 -3.17 0.01 -22.52
C THR A 92 -2.52 0.91 -23.55
N SER A 93 -1.90 0.27 -24.55
CA SER A 93 -1.50 0.91 -25.80
C SER A 93 -2.67 1.71 -26.36
N TRP A 94 -2.44 3.01 -26.58
CA TRP A 94 -3.34 3.89 -27.33
C TRP A 94 -3.32 3.54 -28.82
#